data_AF-A0A3B0UXX6-F1
#
_entry.id   AF-A0A3B0UXX6-F1
#
_cell.length_a   1.000
_cell.length_b   1.000
_cell.length_c   1.000
_cell.angle_alpha   90.00
_cell.angle_beta   90.00
_cell.angle_gamma   90.00
#
_symmetry.space_group_name_H-M   'P 1'
#
loop_
_entity.id
_entity.type
_entity.pdbx_description
1 polymer ?
#
loop_
_entity_poly.entity_id
_entity_poly.type
_entity_poly.pdbx_seq_one_letter_code
_entity_poly.pdbx_strand_id
1 'polypeptide(L)'
;MTQQDDPEVSRRKFLKVAALTAVAATATGAGAALYNQPLPTTPVVSSVSNTTGQIVPTAVTATDSTASTDLFTRLAAAQADNVRLQAALDASQSQLVNLQQNNQTASSSSEAIAVELGQANEQIGILAGLVALYEQFEAVDVETAVDQGLNAVSSSIETMLAEMPTLSESIQMGRQALQNFETELPLLDNGRLWLINHLSKIEGYFQAVEQLLSQAVDRVGPFLQMLTDWFESVKKWLPFGIGQTAASIMQSITTLILETPNTINGLDTNITQPLNLWLDRDQNNETGLHRSLIKPLRDDLMPKADSTVSKVQQVDVTYKTALKEPVETAVASQRVIRSLIAEYRERYSVGQ
;
A
#
# COMPACT_ATOMS: atom_id res chain seq x y z
N MET A 1 -2.37 6.95 48.77
CA MET A 1 -1.21 6.31 49.44
C MET A 1 -1.46 4.81 49.35
N THR A 2 -0.81 3.97 48.54
CA THR A 2 0.42 3.95 47.72
C THR A 2 0.17 2.77 46.75
N GLN A 3 -0.11 2.99 45.47
CA GLN A 3 0.82 2.94 44.33
C GLN A 3 1.92 1.86 44.44
N GLN A 4 1.76 0.77 43.70
CA GLN A 4 2.85 0.17 42.93
C GLN A 4 2.25 -0.50 41.67
N ASP A 5 2.50 0.17 40.55
CA ASP A 5 2.18 -0.21 39.18
C ASP A 5 3.13 -1.31 38.69
N ASP A 6 2.59 -2.30 37.98
CA ASP A 6 3.34 -3.13 37.04
C ASP A 6 2.51 -3.22 35.73
N PRO A 7 2.98 -2.64 34.61
CA PRO A 7 2.21 -2.58 33.37
C PRO A 7 2.56 -3.72 32.40
N GLU A 8 1.81 -4.82 32.47
CA GLU A 8 1.69 -5.74 31.32
C GLU A 8 0.81 -5.12 30.23
N VAL A 9 1.37 -4.17 29.47
CA VAL A 9 0.82 -3.77 28.17
C VAL A 9 1.82 -4.19 27.11
N SER A 10 1.90 -5.50 26.91
CA SER A 10 2.72 -6.15 25.90
C SER A 10 1.91 -6.37 24.61
N ARG A 11 2.52 -5.98 23.48
CA ARG A 11 2.29 -6.43 22.08
C ARG A 11 1.23 -5.76 21.18
N ARG A 12 0.36 -4.87 21.64
CA ARG A 12 -0.61 -4.16 20.73
C ARG A 12 -0.39 -2.66 20.48
N LYS A 13 0.73 -2.09 20.93
CA LYS A 13 1.11 -0.70 20.61
C LYS A 13 2.42 -0.55 19.80
N PHE A 14 2.99 -1.64 19.30
CA PHE A 14 4.23 -1.61 18.51
C PHE A 14 4.02 -1.50 16.98
N LEU A 15 2.79 -1.29 16.50
CA LEU A 15 2.48 -1.12 15.06
C LEU A 15 1.75 0.20 14.73
N LYS A 16 2.08 1.30 15.44
CA LYS A 16 1.55 2.65 15.13
C LYS A 16 2.57 3.80 15.30
N VAL A 17 3.84 3.62 14.93
CA VAL A 17 4.87 4.69 15.00
C VAL A 17 5.78 4.76 13.75
N ALA A 18 5.19 4.77 12.57
CA ALA A 18 5.78 5.39 11.37
C ALA A 18 4.59 5.70 10.45
N ALA A 19 4.27 6.91 9.98
CA ALA A 19 5.09 8.07 9.71
C ALA A 19 4.22 9.33 9.91
N LEU A 20 4.52 10.11 10.95
CA LEU A 20 3.85 11.39 11.22
C LEU A 20 4.81 12.33 11.97
N THR A 21 5.67 13.01 11.20
CA THR A 21 6.45 14.23 11.53
C THR A 21 7.39 14.48 10.34
N ALA A 22 7.62 15.66 9.78
CA ALA A 22 7.10 16.99 10.00
C ALA A 22 7.44 17.84 8.76
N VAL A 23 6.51 18.68 8.34
CA VAL A 23 6.76 19.86 7.50
C VAL A 23 7.32 20.96 8.42
N ALA A 24 8.48 21.54 8.09
CA ALA A 24 8.78 22.95 8.35
C ALA A 24 10.08 23.39 7.64
N ALA A 25 9.98 24.55 7.02
CA ALA A 25 10.98 25.23 6.20
C ALA A 25 12.13 25.84 7.00
N THR A 26 13.29 25.96 6.35
CA THR A 26 14.22 27.08 6.55
C THR A 26 14.84 27.47 5.20
N ALA A 27 14.28 28.56 4.67
CA ALA A 27 14.91 29.46 3.72
C ALA A 27 15.98 30.32 4.43
N THR A 28 16.77 31.06 3.63
CA THR A 28 17.91 31.95 3.93
C THR A 28 19.27 31.23 3.88
N GLY A 29 20.27 31.62 3.07
CA GLY A 29 20.47 32.80 2.23
C GLY A 29 21.92 33.31 2.40
N ALA A 30 22.74 33.26 1.34
CA ALA A 30 23.96 34.03 1.05
C ALA A 30 24.82 33.20 0.05
N GLY A 31 25.40 33.72 -1.03
CA GLY A 31 25.49 35.07 -1.55
C GLY A 31 26.11 35.00 -2.96
N ALA A 32 25.76 35.99 -3.78
CA ALA A 32 26.20 36.19 -5.16
C ALA A 32 27.69 36.51 -5.29
N ALA A 33 28.28 36.23 -6.47
CA ALA A 33 29.12 37.14 -7.26
C ALA A 33 29.68 36.40 -8.49
N LEU A 34 29.24 36.75 -9.70
CA LEU A 34 29.88 37.70 -10.64
C LEU A 34 30.68 36.96 -11.72
N TYR A 35 30.15 36.92 -12.95
CA TYR A 35 30.95 37.23 -14.14
C TYR A 35 30.06 37.89 -15.19
N ASN A 36 30.06 39.22 -15.15
CA ASN A 36 29.65 40.10 -16.24
C ASN A 36 30.83 40.18 -17.21
N GLN A 37 30.64 39.81 -18.48
CA GLN A 37 31.50 40.27 -19.57
C GLN A 37 30.62 41.07 -20.55
N PRO A 38 30.74 42.41 -20.56
CA PRO A 38 30.10 43.23 -21.56
C PRO A 38 30.82 43.10 -22.90
N LEU A 39 30.06 42.81 -23.95
CA LEU A 39 30.45 43.02 -25.34
C LEU A 39 30.69 44.53 -25.56
N PRO A 40 31.82 44.95 -26.16
CA PRO A 40 32.01 46.35 -26.54
C PRO A 40 31.10 46.70 -27.72
N THR A 41 30.11 47.54 -27.45
CA THR A 41 29.37 48.29 -28.47
C THR A 41 30.08 49.62 -28.70
N THR A 42 30.79 49.75 -29.82
CA THR A 42 31.17 51.05 -30.38
C THR A 42 30.57 51.14 -31.78
N PRO A 43 29.50 51.91 -32.00
CA PRO A 43 29.12 52.30 -33.35
C PRO A 43 30.15 53.33 -33.86
N VAL A 44 30.95 52.93 -34.85
CA VAL A 44 31.74 53.87 -35.64
C VAL A 44 30.77 54.60 -36.57
N VAL A 45 30.35 55.79 -36.17
CA VAL A 45 29.66 56.73 -37.04
C VAL A 45 30.73 57.42 -37.88
N SER A 46 30.92 56.97 -39.11
CA SER A 46 31.71 57.69 -40.12
C SER A 46 30.94 58.94 -40.53
N SER A 47 31.31 60.08 -39.96
CA SER A 47 30.86 61.40 -40.41
C SER A 47 31.40 61.65 -41.83
N VAL A 48 30.51 61.69 -42.82
CA VAL A 48 30.84 62.14 -44.18
C VAL A 48 31.05 63.65 -44.13
N SER A 49 32.28 64.08 -44.39
CA SER A 49 32.67 65.48 -44.53
C SER A 49 31.95 66.11 -45.72
N ASN A 50 31.12 67.10 -45.44
CA ASN A 50 30.50 67.96 -46.43
C ASN A 50 31.57 68.94 -46.92
N THR A 51 32.12 68.70 -48.12
CA THR A 51 33.11 69.60 -48.71
C THR A 51 32.42 70.52 -49.71
N THR A 52 32.46 71.78 -49.35
CA THR A 52 31.93 72.98 -50.01
C THR A 52 32.39 73.14 -51.46
N GLY A 53 31.41 73.41 -52.32
CA GLY A 53 31.43 74.36 -53.45
C GLY A 53 32.72 74.51 -54.26
N GLN A 54 32.78 73.80 -55.40
CA GLN A 54 33.73 74.11 -56.47
C GLN A 54 33.17 75.26 -57.31
N ILE A 55 33.88 76.39 -57.27
CA ILE A 55 33.56 77.64 -57.97
C ILE A 55 34.16 77.54 -59.38
N VAL A 56 33.32 77.71 -60.42
CA VAL A 56 33.72 77.76 -61.83
C VAL A 56 34.27 79.16 -62.15
N PRO A 57 35.46 79.31 -62.79
CA PRO A 57 35.84 80.58 -63.37
C PRO A 57 35.32 80.68 -64.81
N THR A 58 34.25 81.46 -65.01
CA THR A 58 33.80 81.88 -66.34
C THR A 58 34.61 83.11 -66.76
N ALA A 59 35.50 82.97 -67.73
CA ALA A 59 36.10 84.11 -68.42
C ALA A 59 35.08 84.65 -69.44
N VAL A 60 34.78 85.95 -69.38
CA VAL A 60 33.98 86.65 -70.38
C VAL A 60 34.78 87.83 -70.91
N THR A 61 35.23 87.75 -72.15
CA THR A 61 35.66 88.90 -72.95
C THR A 61 34.43 89.47 -73.67
N ALA A 62 34.23 90.78 -73.56
CA ALA A 62 33.13 91.50 -74.20
C ALA A 62 33.59 92.17 -75.50
N THR A 63 32.78 92.06 -76.54
CA THR A 63 32.67 93.10 -77.56
C THR A 63 31.28 93.10 -78.20
N ASP A 64 30.79 94.32 -78.44
CA ASP A 64 29.72 94.76 -79.33
C ASP A 64 28.25 94.72 -78.90
N SER A 65 27.54 95.71 -79.45
CA SER A 65 26.25 96.30 -79.15
C SER A 65 25.04 95.36 -79.41
N THR A 66 25.05 94.22 -78.72
CA THR A 66 23.93 93.28 -78.45
C THR A 66 23.76 93.04 -76.94
N ALA A 67 24.46 93.82 -76.11
CA ALA A 67 24.65 93.62 -74.67
C ALA A 67 23.36 93.64 -73.81
N SER A 68 22.32 94.35 -74.22
CA SER A 68 21.04 94.39 -73.48
C SER A 68 20.31 93.04 -73.60
N THR A 69 20.25 92.49 -74.81
CA THR A 69 19.58 91.21 -75.11
C THR A 69 20.34 90.03 -74.52
N ASP A 70 21.66 90.11 -74.45
CA ASP A 70 22.54 89.07 -73.88
C ASP A 70 22.49 89.05 -72.33
N LEU A 71 22.32 90.22 -71.69
CA LEU A 71 22.02 90.32 -70.26
C LEU A 71 20.63 89.79 -69.91
N PHE A 72 19.61 90.06 -70.73
CA PHE A 72 18.28 89.46 -70.57
C PHE A 72 18.29 87.95 -70.80
N THR A 73 19.08 87.46 -71.75
CA THR A 73 19.25 86.02 -72.01
C THR A 73 19.99 85.34 -70.85
N ARG A 74 21.03 85.97 -70.30
CA ARG A 74 21.72 85.50 -69.08
C ARG A 74 20.83 85.55 -67.84
N LEU A 75 19.98 86.57 -67.68
CA LEU A 75 19.03 86.65 -66.57
C LEU A 75 17.94 85.58 -66.70
N ALA A 76 17.40 85.38 -67.90
CA ALA A 76 16.43 84.31 -68.17
C ALA A 76 17.05 82.91 -67.94
N ALA A 77 18.31 82.70 -68.33
CA ALA A 77 19.06 81.47 -68.03
C ALA A 77 19.29 81.30 -66.53
N ALA A 78 19.70 82.35 -65.81
CA ALA A 78 19.89 82.30 -64.34
C ALA A 78 18.57 82.09 -63.57
N GLN A 79 17.46 82.59 -64.11
CA GLN A 79 16.13 82.41 -63.54
C GLN A 79 15.61 80.99 -63.80
N ALA A 80 15.86 80.43 -64.99
CA ALA A 80 15.61 79.02 -65.29
C ALA A 80 16.45 78.08 -64.43
N ASP A 81 17.71 78.41 -64.19
CA ASP A 81 18.59 77.66 -63.29
C ASP A 81 18.12 77.71 -61.83
N ASN A 82 17.61 78.84 -61.35
CA ASN A 82 17.02 78.94 -60.02
C ASN A 82 15.77 78.07 -59.87
N VAL A 83 14.88 78.05 -60.87
CA VAL A 83 13.69 77.18 -60.86
C VAL A 83 14.10 75.70 -60.88
N ARG A 84 15.14 75.35 -61.65
CA ARG A 84 15.69 73.99 -61.68
C ARG A 84 16.34 73.59 -60.35
N LEU A 85 17.08 74.50 -59.71
CA LEU A 85 17.68 74.28 -58.39
C LEU A 85 16.61 74.12 -57.31
N GLN A 86 15.54 74.93 -57.35
CA GLN A 86 14.39 74.77 -56.45
C GLN A 86 13.71 73.41 -56.65
N ALA A 87 13.45 73.01 -57.90
CA ALA A 87 12.87 71.69 -58.19
C ALA A 87 13.78 70.54 -57.73
N ALA A 88 15.10 70.66 -57.87
CA ALA A 88 16.05 69.67 -57.38
C ALA A 88 16.11 69.61 -55.84
N LEU A 89 15.98 70.76 -55.18
CA LEU A 89 15.91 70.85 -53.72
C LEU A 89 14.63 70.21 -53.19
N ASP A 90 13.48 70.47 -53.82
CA ASP A 90 12.19 69.87 -53.45
C ASP A 90 12.17 68.36 -53.69
N ALA A 91 12.78 67.89 -54.79
CA ALA A 91 12.96 66.46 -55.05
C ALA A 91 13.86 65.80 -53.98
N SER A 92 14.94 66.46 -53.59
CA SER A 92 15.85 66.00 -52.52
C SER A 92 15.17 65.99 -51.15
N GLN A 93 14.39 67.02 -50.80
CA GLN A 93 13.62 67.07 -49.56
C GLN A 93 12.58 65.95 -49.51
N SER A 94 11.85 65.73 -50.60
CA SER A 94 10.88 64.62 -50.70
C SER A 94 11.58 63.25 -50.54
N GLN A 95 12.77 63.10 -51.09
CA GLN A 95 13.57 61.88 -50.92
C GLN A 95 14.05 61.69 -49.46
N LEU A 96 14.45 62.76 -48.77
CA LEU A 96 14.80 62.71 -47.34
C LEU A 96 13.60 62.35 -46.47
N VAL A 97 12.42 62.93 -46.75
CA VAL A 97 11.17 62.59 -46.04
C VAL A 97 10.82 61.11 -46.25
N ASN A 98 10.90 60.61 -47.49
CA ASN A 98 10.68 59.19 -47.79
C ASN A 98 11.70 58.28 -47.08
N LEU A 99 12.98 58.66 -47.04
CA LEU A 99 14.01 57.90 -46.32
C LEU A 99 13.79 57.93 -44.80
N GLN A 100 13.39 59.07 -44.24
CA GLN A 100 13.04 59.18 -42.83
C GLN A 100 11.83 58.31 -42.49
N GLN A 101 10.80 58.30 -43.34
CA GLN A 101 9.60 57.49 -43.16
C GLN A 101 9.90 55.99 -43.29
N ASN A 102 10.76 55.59 -44.23
CA ASN A 102 11.24 54.21 -44.34
C ASN A 102 12.07 53.79 -43.13
N ASN A 103 12.95 54.65 -42.62
CA ASN A 103 13.72 54.37 -41.40
C ASN A 103 12.83 54.26 -40.16
N GLN A 104 11.81 55.11 -40.02
CA GLN A 104 10.84 55.00 -38.92
C GLN A 104 10.06 53.67 -38.99
N THR A 105 9.68 53.25 -40.21
CA THR A 105 9.01 51.97 -40.44
C THR A 105 9.93 50.77 -40.16
N ALA A 106 11.21 50.87 -40.50
CA ALA A 106 12.20 49.84 -40.20
C ALA A 106 12.53 49.77 -38.70
N SER A 107 12.54 50.91 -38.00
CA SER A 107 12.74 50.97 -36.54
C SER A 107 11.56 50.33 -35.82
N SER A 108 10.32 50.66 -36.21
CA SER A 108 9.13 50.09 -35.59
C SER A 108 8.97 48.59 -35.86
N SER A 109 9.35 48.10 -37.04
CA SER A 109 9.37 46.66 -37.32
C SER A 109 10.46 45.94 -36.52
N SER A 110 11.64 46.55 -36.35
CA SER A 110 12.70 45.98 -35.50
C SER A 110 12.29 45.93 -34.03
N GLU A 111 11.60 46.95 -33.52
CA GLU A 111 11.05 46.96 -32.15
C GLU A 111 9.98 45.88 -31.96
N ALA A 112 9.08 45.71 -32.94
CA ALA A 112 8.07 44.65 -32.91
C ALA A 112 8.69 43.25 -32.88
N ILE A 113 9.70 43.00 -33.71
CA ILE A 113 10.45 41.72 -33.73
C ILE A 113 11.20 41.50 -32.42
N ALA A 114 11.79 42.54 -31.82
CA ALA A 114 12.48 42.43 -30.53
C ALA A 114 11.53 42.07 -29.39
N VAL A 115 10.31 42.64 -29.39
CA VAL A 115 9.26 42.28 -28.43
C VAL A 115 8.78 40.85 -28.65
N GLU A 116 8.58 40.44 -29.91
CA GLU A 116 8.16 39.07 -30.26
C GLU A 116 9.21 38.02 -29.86
N LEU A 117 10.49 38.31 -30.10
CA LEU A 117 11.62 37.50 -29.63
C LEU A 117 11.66 37.43 -28.10
N GLY A 118 11.43 38.55 -27.40
CA GLY A 118 11.34 38.58 -25.95
C GLY A 118 10.24 37.67 -25.41
N GLN A 119 9.04 37.75 -26.00
CA GLN A 119 7.90 36.91 -25.65
C GLN A 119 8.14 35.43 -25.97
N ALA A 120 8.72 35.13 -27.13
CA ALA A 120 9.09 33.77 -27.50
C ALA A 120 10.14 33.19 -26.54
N ASN A 121 11.13 33.98 -26.13
CA ASN A 121 12.17 33.54 -25.20
C ASN A 121 11.62 33.30 -23.79
N GLU A 122 10.67 34.10 -23.34
CA GLU A 122 9.94 33.86 -22.08
C GLU A 122 9.12 32.57 -22.13
N GLN A 123 8.39 32.33 -23.24
CA GLN A 123 7.66 31.08 -23.46
C GLN A 123 8.60 29.85 -23.49
N ILE A 124 9.74 29.96 -24.17
CA ILE A 124 10.78 28.92 -24.18
C ILE A 124 11.28 28.65 -22.75
N GLY A 125 11.51 29.70 -21.95
CA GLY A 125 11.92 29.56 -20.55
C GLY A 125 10.89 28.80 -19.70
N ILE A 126 9.60 29.12 -19.85
CA ILE A 126 8.51 28.43 -19.14
C ILE A 126 8.42 26.96 -19.58
N LEU A 127 8.49 26.68 -20.88
CA LEU A 127 8.46 25.32 -21.42
C LEU A 127 9.67 24.51 -20.97
N ALA A 128 10.87 25.10 -20.97
CA ALA A 128 12.08 24.46 -20.47
C ALA A 128 11.99 24.12 -18.98
N GLY A 129 11.45 25.02 -18.16
CA GLY A 129 11.20 24.77 -16.74
C GLY A 129 10.20 23.62 -16.50
N LEU A 130 9.13 23.57 -17.31
CA LEU A 130 8.15 22.49 -17.26
C LEU A 130 8.76 21.14 -17.69
N VAL A 131 9.57 21.13 -18.76
CA VAL A 131 10.32 19.92 -19.18
C VAL A 131 11.26 19.44 -18.07
N ALA A 132 11.99 20.34 -17.40
CA ALA A 132 12.87 19.98 -16.30
C ALA A 132 12.11 19.36 -15.11
N LEU A 133 10.90 19.85 -14.80
CA LEU A 133 10.03 19.24 -13.78
C LEU A 133 9.55 17.83 -14.19
N TYR A 134 9.20 17.63 -15.47
CA TYR A 134 8.86 16.30 -15.98
C TYR A 134 10.06 15.34 -15.96
N GLU A 135 11.27 15.82 -16.28
CA GLU A 135 12.50 15.03 -16.18
C GLU A 135 12.83 14.66 -14.73
N GLN A 136 12.65 15.58 -13.79
CA GLN A 136 12.83 15.30 -12.37
C GLN A 136 11.82 14.25 -11.87
N PHE A 137 10.57 14.34 -12.33
CA PHE A 137 9.54 13.33 -12.03
C PHE A 137 9.87 11.98 -12.69
N GLU A 138 10.42 11.98 -13.90
CA GLU A 138 10.85 10.78 -14.61
C GLU A 138 12.06 10.12 -13.93
N ALA A 139 12.98 10.91 -13.38
CA ALA A 139 14.14 10.41 -12.63
C ALA A 139 13.76 9.70 -11.33
N VAL A 140 12.53 9.87 -10.82
CA VAL A 140 12.03 9.06 -9.70
C VAL A 140 11.75 7.65 -10.20
N ASP A 141 12.46 6.67 -9.61
CA ASP A 141 12.34 5.24 -9.93
C ASP A 141 11.09 4.60 -9.30
N VAL A 142 9.93 5.12 -9.70
CA VAL A 142 8.61 4.61 -9.28
C VAL A 142 8.38 3.20 -9.81
N GLU A 143 8.90 2.89 -11.00
CA GLU A 143 8.78 1.58 -11.63
C GLU A 143 9.39 0.48 -10.74
N THR A 144 10.66 0.61 -10.37
CA THR A 144 11.32 -0.38 -9.53
C THR A 144 10.66 -0.47 -8.15
N ALA A 145 10.28 0.66 -7.55
CA ALA A 145 9.61 0.67 -6.25
C ALA A 145 8.25 -0.05 -6.28
N VAL A 146 7.47 0.17 -7.35
CA VAL A 146 6.17 -0.48 -7.55
C VAL A 146 6.34 -1.97 -7.84
N ASP A 147 7.26 -2.36 -8.72
CA ASP A 147 7.52 -3.76 -9.05
C ASP A 147 8.01 -4.53 -7.80
N GLN A 148 8.94 -3.96 -7.03
CA GLN A 148 9.38 -4.56 -5.77
C GLN A 148 8.24 -4.68 -4.76
N GLY A 149 7.42 -3.65 -4.62
CA GLY A 149 6.25 -3.66 -3.73
C GLY A 149 5.23 -4.74 -4.11
N LEU A 150 4.88 -4.82 -5.40
CA LEU A 150 3.96 -5.85 -5.91
C LEU A 150 4.53 -7.26 -5.77
N ASN A 151 5.83 -7.45 -5.99
CA ASN A 151 6.44 -8.77 -5.81
C ASN A 151 6.51 -9.19 -4.34
N ALA A 152 6.80 -8.26 -3.43
CA ALA A 152 6.79 -8.53 -1.99
C ALA A 152 5.39 -8.94 -1.50
N VAL A 153 4.34 -8.23 -1.93
CA VAL A 153 2.95 -8.59 -1.58
C VAL A 153 2.55 -9.91 -2.23
N SER A 154 2.89 -10.15 -3.50
CA SER A 154 2.64 -11.43 -4.18
C SER A 154 3.25 -12.60 -3.41
N SER A 155 4.52 -12.48 -3.01
CA SER A 155 5.24 -13.52 -2.27
C SER A 155 4.59 -13.81 -0.90
N SER A 156 4.11 -12.78 -0.20
CA SER A 156 3.39 -12.95 1.07
C SER A 156 2.06 -13.68 0.87
N ILE A 157 1.32 -13.35 -0.20
CA ILE A 157 0.05 -14.02 -0.54
C ILE A 157 0.31 -15.48 -0.94
N GLU A 158 1.31 -15.73 -1.77
CA GLU A 158 1.70 -17.08 -2.20
C GLU A 158 2.13 -17.96 -1.03
N THR A 159 2.89 -17.41 -0.09
CA THR A 159 3.26 -18.12 1.15
C THR A 159 2.02 -18.50 1.96
N MET A 160 1.08 -17.55 2.12
CA MET A 160 -0.18 -17.81 2.81
C MET A 160 -1.02 -18.87 2.10
N LEU A 161 -1.08 -18.85 0.75
CA LEU A 161 -1.76 -19.86 -0.04
C LEU A 161 -1.12 -21.24 0.05
N ALA A 162 0.20 -21.32 0.16
CA ALA A 162 0.93 -22.58 0.31
C ALA A 162 0.56 -23.30 1.63
N GLU A 163 0.16 -22.55 2.66
CA GLU A 163 -0.32 -23.09 3.95
C GLU A 163 -1.82 -23.41 3.96
N MET A 164 -2.59 -22.96 2.96
CA MET A 164 -4.05 -23.21 2.93
C MET A 164 -4.43 -24.70 2.80
N PRO A 165 -3.73 -25.54 2.00
CA PRO A 165 -4.05 -26.97 1.93
C PRO A 165 -3.91 -27.68 3.28
N THR A 166 -2.85 -27.39 4.04
CA THR A 166 -2.63 -28.00 5.36
C THR A 166 -3.66 -27.51 6.37
N LEU A 167 -4.05 -26.23 6.32
CA LEU A 167 -5.15 -25.70 7.14
C LEU A 167 -6.48 -26.38 6.80
N SER A 168 -6.82 -26.51 5.52
CA SER A 168 -8.03 -27.19 5.05
C SER A 168 -8.06 -28.66 5.51
N GLU A 169 -6.95 -29.36 5.36
CA GLU A 169 -6.80 -30.74 5.84
C GLU A 169 -7.01 -30.82 7.36
N SER A 170 -6.41 -29.91 8.14
CA SER A 170 -6.59 -29.89 9.59
C SER A 170 -8.03 -29.62 10.03
N ILE A 171 -8.78 -28.79 9.29
CA ILE A 171 -10.20 -28.55 9.53
C ILE A 171 -11.01 -29.82 9.26
N GLN A 172 -10.69 -30.55 8.19
CA GLN A 172 -11.32 -31.83 7.88
C GLN A 172 -11.01 -32.90 8.93
N MET A 173 -9.75 -33.00 9.38
CA MET A 173 -9.39 -33.89 10.48
C MET A 173 -10.14 -33.52 11.77
N GLY A 174 -10.27 -32.21 12.07
CA GLY A 174 -11.05 -31.72 13.20
C GLY A 174 -12.54 -32.08 13.11
N ARG A 175 -13.13 -32.02 11.91
CA ARG A 175 -14.51 -32.49 11.64
C ARG A 175 -14.66 -33.97 11.91
N GLN A 176 -13.74 -34.77 11.38
CA GLN A 176 -13.77 -36.21 11.57
C GLN A 176 -13.62 -36.57 13.05
N ALA A 177 -12.69 -35.93 13.76
CA ALA A 177 -12.51 -36.14 15.20
C ALA A 177 -13.78 -35.76 15.99
N LEU A 178 -14.42 -34.63 15.66
CA LEU A 178 -15.66 -34.21 16.30
C LEU A 178 -16.80 -35.21 16.02
N GLN A 179 -16.92 -35.70 14.80
CA GLN A 179 -17.92 -36.70 14.42
C GLN A 179 -17.69 -38.05 15.12
N ASN A 180 -16.43 -38.50 15.20
CA ASN A 180 -16.07 -39.72 15.93
C ASN A 180 -16.45 -39.57 17.41
N PHE A 181 -16.11 -38.44 18.01
CA PHE A 181 -16.46 -38.14 19.39
C PHE A 181 -17.98 -38.07 19.62
N GLU A 182 -18.75 -37.45 18.72
CA GLU A 182 -20.22 -37.46 18.76
C GLU A 182 -20.78 -38.90 18.71
N THR A 183 -20.16 -39.76 17.90
CA THR A 183 -20.56 -41.18 17.76
C THR A 183 -20.29 -41.98 19.03
N GLU A 184 -19.28 -41.61 19.82
CA GLU A 184 -18.92 -42.26 21.07
C GLU A 184 -19.70 -41.72 22.29
N LEU A 185 -20.36 -40.56 22.19
CA LEU A 185 -21.16 -39.99 23.28
C LEU A 185 -22.20 -40.95 23.87
N PRO A 186 -22.96 -41.74 23.08
CA PRO A 186 -23.90 -42.71 23.64
C PRO A 186 -23.22 -43.79 24.48
N LEU A 187 -21.99 -44.20 24.14
CA LEU A 187 -21.23 -45.16 24.94
C LEU A 187 -20.84 -44.55 26.29
N LEU A 188 -20.42 -43.28 26.29
CA LEU A 188 -20.09 -42.55 27.51
C LEU A 188 -21.33 -42.35 28.41
N ASP A 189 -22.49 -42.07 27.80
CA ASP A 189 -23.79 -41.97 28.47
C ASP A 189 -24.19 -43.32 29.13
N ASN A 190 -24.04 -44.42 28.40
CA ASN A 190 -24.24 -45.77 28.95
C ASN A 190 -23.29 -46.09 30.11
N GLY A 191 -22.01 -45.71 29.99
CA GLY A 191 -21.02 -45.87 31.06
C GLY A 191 -21.37 -45.08 32.32
N ARG A 192 -21.87 -43.84 32.16
CA ARG A 192 -22.38 -43.03 33.26
C ARG A 192 -23.59 -43.69 33.95
N LEU A 193 -24.59 -44.13 33.19
CA LEU A 193 -25.77 -44.80 33.75
C LEU A 193 -25.40 -46.09 34.49
N TRP A 194 -24.43 -46.84 33.96
CA TRP A 194 -23.87 -48.01 34.62
C TRP A 194 -23.19 -47.64 35.94
N LEU A 195 -22.34 -46.59 35.95
CA LEU A 195 -21.68 -46.11 37.18
C LEU A 195 -22.68 -45.70 38.25
N ILE A 196 -23.72 -44.94 37.90
CA ILE A 196 -24.76 -44.50 38.85
C ILE A 196 -25.49 -45.70 39.45
N ASN A 197 -25.91 -46.65 38.62
CA ASN A 197 -26.61 -47.87 39.07
C ASN A 197 -25.71 -48.71 39.98
N HIS A 198 -24.43 -48.82 39.63
CA HIS A 198 -23.48 -49.63 40.37
C HIS A 198 -23.11 -49.00 41.73
N LEU A 199 -22.94 -47.67 41.77
CA LEU A 199 -22.66 -46.93 43.02
C LEU A 199 -23.83 -47.07 44.02
N SER A 200 -25.06 -46.93 43.54
CA SER A 200 -26.27 -47.13 44.35
C SER A 200 -26.37 -48.55 44.94
N LYS A 201 -25.97 -49.59 44.18
CA LYS A 201 -25.93 -50.97 44.69
C LYS A 201 -24.88 -51.17 45.78
N ILE A 202 -23.69 -50.57 45.61
CA ILE A 202 -22.62 -50.65 46.61
C ILE A 202 -23.06 -50.01 47.92
N GLU A 203 -23.67 -48.82 47.88
CA GLU A 203 -24.22 -48.16 49.07
C GLU A 203 -25.25 -49.06 49.79
N GLY A 204 -26.17 -49.67 49.03
CA GLY A 204 -27.14 -50.61 49.58
C GLY A 204 -26.50 -51.85 50.21
N TYR A 205 -25.43 -52.39 49.60
CA TYR A 205 -24.69 -53.51 50.17
C TYR A 205 -23.94 -53.14 51.44
N PHE A 206 -23.34 -51.94 51.52
CA PHE A 206 -22.71 -51.46 52.75
C PHE A 206 -23.71 -51.33 53.88
N GLN A 207 -24.88 -50.74 53.63
CA GLN A 207 -25.95 -50.66 54.63
C GLN A 207 -26.44 -52.04 55.09
N ALA A 208 -26.57 -52.99 54.16
CA ALA A 208 -26.95 -54.36 54.48
C ALA A 208 -25.87 -55.09 55.30
N VAL A 209 -24.59 -54.88 54.97
CA VAL A 209 -23.43 -55.42 55.71
C VAL A 209 -23.31 -54.78 57.09
N GLU A 210 -23.53 -53.48 57.24
CA GLU A 210 -23.59 -52.80 58.54
C GLU A 210 -24.71 -53.38 59.43
N GLN A 211 -25.89 -53.61 58.87
CA GLN A 211 -27.00 -54.25 59.60
C GLN A 211 -26.66 -55.70 59.99
N LEU A 212 -26.07 -56.48 59.08
CA LEU A 212 -25.64 -57.86 59.32
C LEU A 212 -24.51 -57.93 60.34
N LEU A 213 -23.51 -57.05 60.29
CA LEU A 213 -22.43 -56.97 61.27
C LEU A 213 -22.95 -56.54 62.64
N SER A 214 -23.96 -55.67 62.71
CA SER A 214 -24.62 -55.34 63.98
C SER A 214 -25.38 -56.54 64.57
N GLN A 215 -25.80 -57.50 63.72
CA GLN A 215 -26.58 -58.68 64.13
C GLN A 215 -25.74 -59.98 64.23
N ALA A 216 -24.58 -60.06 63.57
CA ALA A 216 -23.84 -61.29 63.33
C ALA A 216 -22.33 -61.02 63.27
N VAL A 217 -21.70 -60.87 64.44
CA VAL A 217 -20.23 -60.87 64.56
C VAL A 217 -19.62 -62.26 64.20
N ASP A 218 -20.42 -63.30 63.95
CA ASP A 218 -19.94 -64.68 63.71
C ASP A 218 -20.07 -65.23 62.25
N ARG A 219 -20.56 -64.48 61.24
CA ARG A 219 -20.77 -65.03 59.87
C ARG A 219 -20.25 -64.14 58.73
N VAL A 220 -18.93 -64.09 58.56
CA VAL A 220 -18.24 -63.30 57.51
C VAL A 220 -18.20 -64.01 56.13
N GLY A 221 -18.46 -65.32 56.07
CA GLY A 221 -18.39 -66.11 54.83
C GLY A 221 -19.19 -65.60 53.62
N PRO A 222 -20.45 -65.15 53.77
CA PRO A 222 -21.27 -64.68 52.65
C PRO A 222 -20.75 -63.41 51.96
N PHE A 223 -20.10 -62.51 52.71
CA PHE A 223 -19.54 -61.27 52.18
C PHE A 223 -18.37 -61.53 51.23
N LEU A 224 -17.48 -62.46 51.59
CA LEU A 224 -16.32 -62.83 50.76
C LEU A 224 -16.76 -63.49 49.43
N GLN A 225 -17.85 -64.25 49.45
CA GLN A 225 -18.43 -64.84 48.25
C GLN A 225 -18.97 -63.76 47.31
N MET A 226 -19.70 -62.77 47.86
CA MET A 226 -20.26 -61.66 47.08
C MET A 226 -19.17 -60.78 46.43
N LEU A 227 -18.06 -60.56 47.14
CA LEU A 227 -16.92 -59.79 46.63
C LEU A 227 -16.21 -60.52 45.47
N THR A 228 -16.19 -61.85 45.52
CA THR A 228 -15.66 -62.70 44.46
C THR A 228 -16.53 -62.63 43.19
N ASP A 229 -17.85 -62.69 43.35
CA ASP A 229 -18.81 -62.59 42.23
C ASP A 229 -18.77 -61.22 41.55
N TRP A 230 -18.58 -60.16 42.34
CA TRP A 230 -18.39 -58.80 41.82
C TRP A 230 -17.14 -58.68 40.95
N PHE A 231 -16.01 -59.26 41.37
CA PHE A 231 -14.76 -59.24 40.61
C PHE A 231 -14.88 -59.97 39.26
N GLU A 232 -15.59 -61.10 39.23
CA GLU A 232 -15.91 -61.82 37.99
C GLU A 232 -16.81 -61.01 37.04
N SER A 233 -17.66 -60.13 37.56
CA SER A 233 -18.49 -59.23 36.76
C SER A 233 -17.69 -58.08 36.14
N VAL A 234 -16.81 -57.45 36.91
CA VAL A 234 -15.92 -56.36 36.45
C VAL A 234 -14.94 -56.85 35.38
N LYS A 235 -14.38 -58.05 35.56
CA LYS A 235 -13.46 -58.68 34.61
C LYS A 235 -14.08 -58.91 33.22
N LYS A 236 -15.40 -59.08 33.13
CA LYS A 236 -16.11 -59.28 31.85
C LYS A 236 -16.30 -58.00 31.02
N TRP A 237 -16.11 -56.83 31.63
CA TRP A 237 -16.34 -55.52 30.99
C TRP A 237 -15.06 -54.79 30.56
N LEU A 238 -13.88 -55.38 30.77
CA LEU A 238 -12.60 -54.78 30.43
C LEU A 238 -12.14 -55.21 29.02
N PRO A 239 -12.14 -54.32 28.01
CA PRO A 239 -11.50 -54.61 26.73
C PRO A 239 -9.97 -54.73 26.89
N PHE A 240 -9.37 -55.67 26.16
CA PHE A 240 -8.01 -56.19 26.30
C PHE A 240 -6.91 -55.10 26.31
N GLY A 241 -6.01 -55.13 27.31
CA GLY A 241 -4.72 -54.44 27.20
C GLY A 241 -3.93 -54.11 28.48
N ILE A 242 -4.46 -54.29 29.70
CA ILE A 242 -3.80 -53.72 30.90
C ILE A 242 -3.56 -54.78 32.01
N GLY A 243 -2.73 -55.77 31.71
CA GLY A 243 -2.44 -56.89 32.62
C GLY A 243 -1.60 -56.56 33.86
N GLN A 244 -0.88 -55.44 33.87
CA GLN A 244 -0.02 -55.03 35.00
C GLN A 244 -0.77 -54.20 36.06
N THR A 245 -1.93 -53.63 35.71
CA THR A 245 -2.74 -52.79 36.60
C THR A 245 -3.58 -53.63 37.58
N ALA A 246 -3.78 -54.92 37.31
CA ALA A 246 -4.58 -55.81 38.17
C ALA A 246 -4.01 -56.03 39.58
N ALA A 247 -2.68 -56.08 39.74
CA ALA A 247 -2.04 -56.21 41.05
C ALA A 247 -2.06 -54.90 41.86
N SER A 248 -1.93 -53.75 41.18
CA SER A 248 -2.12 -52.42 41.77
C SER A 248 -3.57 -52.19 42.20
N ILE A 249 -4.52 -52.67 41.40
CA ILE A 249 -5.96 -52.69 41.73
C ILE A 249 -6.22 -53.56 42.97
N MET A 250 -5.54 -54.69 43.17
CA MET A 250 -5.74 -55.52 44.38
C MET A 250 -5.32 -54.81 45.67
N GLN A 251 -4.18 -54.11 45.68
CA GLN A 251 -3.73 -53.34 46.83
C GLN A 251 -4.56 -52.06 47.04
N SER A 252 -5.03 -51.47 45.93
CA SER A 252 -5.95 -50.34 45.96
C SER A 252 -7.33 -50.73 46.48
N ILE A 253 -7.86 -51.91 46.15
CA ILE A 253 -9.17 -52.41 46.63
C ILE A 253 -9.17 -52.74 48.12
N THR A 254 -8.09 -53.32 48.66
CA THR A 254 -7.97 -53.53 50.12
C THR A 254 -7.90 -52.22 50.89
N THR A 255 -7.30 -51.19 50.30
CA THR A 255 -7.29 -49.81 50.85
C THR A 255 -8.67 -49.15 50.65
N LEU A 256 -9.32 -49.40 49.51
CA LEU A 256 -10.66 -48.93 49.14
C LEU A 256 -11.74 -49.43 50.09
N ILE A 257 -11.61 -50.63 50.65
CA ILE A 257 -12.58 -51.22 51.60
C ILE A 257 -12.45 -50.56 52.99
N LEU A 258 -11.28 -50.03 53.33
CA LEU A 258 -11.05 -49.27 54.57
C LEU A 258 -11.34 -47.76 54.40
N GLU A 259 -11.22 -47.22 53.18
CA GLU A 259 -11.58 -45.83 52.81
C GLU A 259 -12.96 -45.71 52.14
N THR A 260 -13.74 -46.80 52.01
CA THR A 260 -14.89 -46.89 51.07
C THR A 260 -15.92 -45.77 51.17
N PRO A 261 -16.30 -45.28 52.36
CA PRO A 261 -17.23 -44.15 52.45
C PRO A 261 -16.65 -42.87 51.83
N ASN A 262 -15.36 -42.61 51.99
CA ASN A 262 -14.66 -41.47 51.40
C ASN A 262 -14.43 -41.69 49.89
N THR A 263 -14.16 -42.93 49.47
CA THR A 263 -14.04 -43.26 48.04
C THR A 263 -15.37 -43.13 47.31
N ILE A 264 -16.50 -43.58 47.89
CA ILE A 264 -17.84 -43.47 47.29
C ILE A 264 -18.21 -41.99 47.14
N ASN A 265 -18.05 -41.19 48.20
CA ASN A 265 -18.26 -39.74 48.14
C ASN A 265 -17.33 -39.06 47.12
N GLY A 266 -16.07 -39.52 47.03
CA GLY A 266 -15.10 -39.05 46.06
C GLY A 266 -15.48 -39.39 44.61
N LEU A 267 -16.03 -40.59 44.37
CA LEU A 267 -16.49 -41.04 43.06
C LEU A 267 -17.72 -40.24 42.62
N ASP A 268 -18.67 -40.02 43.53
CA ASP A 268 -19.86 -39.20 43.25
C ASP A 268 -19.45 -37.76 42.90
N THR A 269 -18.65 -37.14 43.77
CA THR A 269 -18.28 -35.73 43.62
C THR A 269 -17.37 -35.48 42.41
N ASN A 270 -16.39 -36.35 42.15
CA ASN A 270 -15.37 -36.09 41.13
C ASN A 270 -15.64 -36.76 39.77
N ILE A 271 -16.53 -37.76 39.71
CA ILE A 271 -16.79 -38.52 38.48
C ILE A 271 -18.26 -38.42 38.10
N THR A 272 -19.18 -38.78 38.99
CA THR A 272 -20.62 -38.82 38.69
C THR A 272 -21.20 -37.42 38.45
N GLN A 273 -20.92 -36.44 39.33
CA GLN A 273 -21.46 -35.08 39.20
C GLN A 273 -20.98 -34.35 37.92
N PRO A 274 -19.67 -34.36 37.56
CA PRO A 274 -19.23 -33.77 36.29
C PRO A 274 -19.79 -34.50 35.06
N LEU A 275 -19.84 -35.84 35.07
CA LEU A 275 -20.45 -36.60 33.98
C LEU A 275 -21.94 -36.32 33.85
N ASN A 276 -22.65 -36.08 34.96
CA ASN A 276 -24.03 -35.62 34.92
C ASN A 276 -24.10 -34.25 34.25
N LEU A 277 -23.31 -33.25 34.66
CA LEU A 277 -23.34 -31.94 34.01
C LEU A 277 -23.07 -32.00 32.50
N TRP A 278 -22.13 -32.85 32.07
CA TRP A 278 -21.73 -32.95 30.67
C TRP A 278 -22.69 -33.76 29.81
N LEU A 279 -23.28 -34.81 30.36
CA LEU A 279 -24.07 -35.78 29.59
C LEU A 279 -25.57 -35.69 29.90
N ASP A 280 -25.98 -34.86 30.86
CA ASP A 280 -27.40 -34.65 31.15
C ASP A 280 -28.09 -34.10 29.91
N ARG A 281 -29.29 -34.63 29.66
CA ARG A 281 -30.04 -34.40 28.44
C ARG A 281 -31.15 -33.41 28.73
N ASP A 282 -31.28 -32.40 27.89
CA ASP A 282 -32.38 -31.45 28.00
C ASP A 282 -33.68 -31.95 27.34
N GLN A 283 -34.68 -31.07 27.29
CA GLN A 283 -35.97 -31.31 26.64
C GLN A 283 -35.84 -31.64 25.14
N ASN A 284 -34.71 -31.31 24.51
CA ASN A 284 -34.43 -31.59 23.10
C ASN A 284 -33.59 -32.84 22.90
N ASN A 285 -33.35 -33.62 23.97
CA ASN A 285 -32.52 -34.82 23.95
C ASN A 285 -31.03 -34.54 23.58
N GLU A 286 -30.57 -33.29 23.71
CA GLU A 286 -29.17 -32.89 23.51
C GLU A 286 -28.40 -32.91 24.83
N THR A 287 -27.19 -33.46 24.83
CA THR A 287 -26.31 -33.43 26.03
C THR A 287 -25.74 -32.04 26.28
N GLY A 288 -25.45 -31.71 27.54
CA GLY A 288 -24.79 -30.44 27.91
C GLY A 288 -23.48 -30.19 27.16
N LEU A 289 -22.69 -31.25 26.95
CA LEU A 289 -21.45 -31.21 26.19
C LEU A 289 -21.69 -30.98 24.69
N HIS A 290 -22.74 -31.59 24.12
CA HIS A 290 -23.12 -31.33 22.73
C HIS A 290 -23.48 -29.86 22.53
N ARG A 291 -24.29 -29.29 23.42
CA ARG A 291 -24.74 -27.90 23.32
C ARG A 291 -23.63 -26.88 23.54
N SER A 292 -22.75 -27.12 24.52
CA SER A 292 -21.74 -26.13 24.94
C SER A 292 -20.47 -26.16 24.11
N LEU A 293 -20.08 -27.32 23.59
CA LEU A 293 -18.80 -27.50 22.92
C LEU A 293 -18.97 -27.91 21.46
N ILE A 294 -19.71 -28.99 21.21
CA ILE A 294 -19.78 -29.60 19.88
C ILE A 294 -20.52 -28.71 18.89
N LYS A 295 -21.72 -28.26 19.27
CA LYS A 295 -22.60 -27.48 18.40
C LYS A 295 -21.96 -26.14 17.99
N PRO A 296 -21.35 -25.34 18.88
CA PRO A 296 -20.63 -24.12 18.48
C PRO A 296 -19.41 -24.41 17.59
N LEU A 297 -18.66 -25.49 17.87
CA LEU A 297 -17.52 -25.88 17.03
C LEU A 297 -17.98 -26.25 15.61
N ARG A 298 -19.04 -27.06 15.50
CA ARG A 298 -19.57 -27.56 14.23
C ARG A 298 -20.32 -26.50 13.43
N ASP A 299 -21.19 -25.74 14.09
CA ASP A 299 -22.15 -24.87 13.43
C ASP A 299 -21.63 -23.44 13.26
N ASP A 300 -20.63 -23.01 14.05
CA ASP A 300 -20.06 -21.65 13.98
C ASP A 300 -18.57 -21.64 13.60
N LEU A 301 -17.70 -22.34 14.34
CA LEU A 301 -16.25 -22.29 14.11
C LEU A 301 -15.85 -22.91 12.77
N MET A 302 -16.32 -24.13 12.48
CA MET A 302 -15.94 -24.87 11.28
C MET A 302 -16.36 -24.14 9.98
N PRO A 303 -17.58 -23.59 9.85
CA PRO A 303 -17.96 -22.79 8.70
C PRO A 303 -17.15 -21.50 8.56
N LYS A 304 -16.80 -20.83 9.67
CA LYS A 304 -15.93 -19.65 9.66
C LYS A 304 -14.51 -19.99 9.20
N ALA A 305 -13.99 -21.15 9.59
CA ALA A 305 -12.70 -21.64 9.15
C ALA A 305 -12.69 -21.90 7.63
N ASP A 306 -13.69 -22.60 7.10
CA ASP A 306 -13.87 -22.80 5.66
C ASP A 306 -13.97 -21.47 4.91
N SER A 307 -14.80 -20.55 5.41
CA SER A 307 -14.96 -19.22 4.82
C SER A 307 -13.65 -18.44 4.78
N THR A 308 -12.80 -18.59 5.79
CA THR A 308 -11.49 -17.95 5.84
C THR A 308 -10.58 -18.51 4.76
N VAL A 309 -10.53 -19.85 4.60
CA VAL A 309 -9.75 -20.50 3.52
C VAL A 309 -10.20 -20.00 2.14
N SER A 310 -11.51 -19.94 1.89
CA SER A 310 -12.05 -19.42 0.62
C SER A 310 -11.74 -17.94 0.40
N LYS A 311 -11.81 -17.10 1.45
CA LYS A 311 -11.49 -15.67 1.34
C LYS A 311 -10.01 -15.44 1.01
N VAL A 312 -9.11 -16.24 1.55
CA VAL A 312 -7.68 -16.13 1.24
C VAL A 312 -7.41 -16.46 -0.23
N GLN A 313 -8.07 -17.48 -0.76
CA GLN A 313 -8.02 -17.78 -2.20
C GLN A 313 -8.59 -16.63 -3.04
N GLN A 314 -9.67 -16.00 -2.59
CA GLN A 314 -10.26 -14.86 -3.29
C GLN A 314 -9.37 -13.60 -3.24
N VAL A 315 -8.62 -13.40 -2.16
CA VAL A 315 -7.65 -12.30 -2.03
C VAL A 315 -6.56 -12.41 -3.08
N ASP A 316 -6.05 -13.61 -3.37
CA ASP A 316 -5.04 -13.80 -4.43
C ASP A 316 -5.58 -13.43 -5.81
N VAL A 317 -6.77 -13.92 -6.16
CA VAL A 317 -7.42 -13.61 -7.43
C VAL A 317 -7.66 -12.11 -7.55
N THR A 318 -8.19 -11.49 -6.51
CA THR A 318 -8.50 -10.06 -6.49
C THR A 318 -7.22 -9.23 -6.56
N TYR A 319 -6.18 -9.62 -5.84
CA TYR A 319 -4.88 -8.95 -5.88
C TYR A 319 -4.26 -9.00 -7.28
N LYS A 320 -4.26 -10.18 -7.92
CA LYS A 320 -3.70 -10.34 -9.28
C LYS A 320 -4.48 -9.52 -10.31
N THR A 321 -5.80 -9.69 -10.34
CA THR A 321 -6.66 -9.10 -11.38
C THR A 321 -6.95 -7.62 -11.17
N ALA A 322 -7.13 -7.16 -9.93
CA ALA A 322 -7.51 -5.78 -9.65
C ALA A 322 -6.31 -4.85 -9.41
N LEU A 323 -5.13 -5.39 -9.09
CA LEU A 323 -3.96 -4.57 -8.76
C LEU A 323 -2.71 -4.94 -9.58
N LYS A 324 -2.24 -6.18 -9.51
CA LYS A 324 -0.95 -6.55 -10.12
C LYS A 324 -0.94 -6.35 -11.63
N GLU A 325 -1.86 -7.01 -12.34
CA GLU A 325 -1.97 -6.93 -13.81
C GLU A 325 -2.15 -5.51 -14.35
N PRO A 326 -3.09 -4.68 -13.83
CA PRO A 326 -3.27 -3.33 -14.35
C PRO A 326 -2.07 -2.44 -14.05
N VAL A 327 -1.39 -2.62 -12.92
CA VAL A 327 -0.20 -1.84 -12.58
C VAL A 327 0.99 -2.25 -13.46
N GLU A 328 1.24 -3.54 -13.66
CA GLU A 328 2.27 -4.04 -14.59
C GLU A 328 2.03 -3.51 -16.02
N THR A 329 0.77 -3.48 -16.46
CA THR A 329 0.38 -2.89 -17.76
C THR A 329 0.68 -1.39 -17.82
N ALA A 330 0.33 -0.65 -16.77
CA ALA A 330 0.59 0.79 -16.69
C ALA A 330 2.10 1.09 -16.70
N VAL A 331 2.89 0.34 -15.93
CA VAL A 331 4.35 0.44 -15.86
C VAL A 331 4.97 0.13 -17.23
N ALA A 332 4.55 -0.95 -17.89
CA ALA A 332 5.00 -1.29 -19.23
C ALA A 332 4.68 -0.17 -20.25
N SER A 333 3.47 0.39 -20.19
CA SER A 333 3.08 1.53 -21.06
C SER A 333 3.95 2.76 -20.81
N GLN A 334 4.29 3.05 -19.54
CA GLN A 334 5.16 4.15 -19.18
C GLN A 334 6.57 3.92 -19.75
N ARG A 335 7.12 2.71 -19.63
CA ARG A 335 8.45 2.38 -20.19
C ARG A 335 8.51 2.59 -21.70
N VAL A 336 7.45 2.22 -22.44
CA VAL A 336 7.34 2.50 -23.88
C VAL A 336 7.35 4.00 -24.15
N ILE A 337 6.55 4.79 -23.41
CA ILE A 337 6.51 6.26 -23.57
C ILE A 337 7.89 6.87 -23.30
N ARG A 338 8.59 6.44 -22.23
CA ARG A 338 9.96 6.90 -21.93
C ARG A 338 10.93 6.61 -23.06
N SER A 339 10.86 5.40 -23.64
CA SER A 339 11.71 5.04 -24.78
C SER A 339 11.44 5.90 -26.02
N LEU A 340 10.17 6.22 -26.31
CA LEU A 340 9.79 7.11 -27.41
C LEU A 340 10.25 8.54 -27.17
N ILE A 341 10.18 9.04 -25.92
CA ILE A 341 10.70 10.37 -25.55
C ILE A 341 12.21 10.42 -25.73
N ALA A 342 12.95 9.40 -25.29
CA ALA A 342 14.39 9.32 -25.45
C ALA A 342 14.80 9.29 -26.93
N GLU A 343 14.12 8.48 -27.75
CA GLU A 343 14.35 8.42 -29.20
C GLU A 343 14.03 9.76 -29.89
N TYR A 344 12.91 10.39 -29.51
CA TYR A 344 12.56 11.71 -30.02
C TYR A 344 13.63 12.74 -29.68
N ARG A 345 14.13 12.76 -28.44
CA ARG A 345 15.21 13.66 -28.03
C ARG A 345 16.47 13.42 -28.86
N GLU A 346 16.91 12.17 -29.02
CA GLU A 346 18.10 11.83 -29.81
C GLU A 346 17.98 12.29 -31.27
N ARG A 347 16.81 12.12 -31.89
CA ARG A 347 16.57 12.56 -33.28
C ARG A 347 16.63 14.07 -33.46
N TYR A 348 16.20 14.86 -32.47
CA TYR A 348 16.13 16.32 -32.58
C TYR A 348 17.27 17.07 -31.85
N SER A 349 18.07 16.38 -31.01
CA SER A 349 19.26 16.95 -30.38
C SER A 349 20.50 16.97 -31.30
N VAL A 350 20.48 16.21 -32.41
CA VAL A 350 21.59 16.16 -33.40
C VAL A 350 21.55 17.35 -34.39
N GLY A 351 20.59 18.27 -34.23
CA GLY A 351 20.39 19.42 -35.12
C GLY A 351 20.94 20.78 -34.64
N GLN A 352 21.65 20.85 -33.53
CA GLN A 352 22.30 22.08 -33.03
C GLN A 352 23.82 22.03 -33.13
#